data_AF-A0A9X0WCT3-F1
#
_entry.id   AF-A0A9X0WCT3-F1
#
_cell.length_a   1.000
_cell.length_b   1.000
_cell.length_c   1.000
_cell.angle_alpha   90.00
_cell.angle_beta   90.00
_cell.angle_gamma   90.00
#
_symmetry.space_group_name_H-M   'P 1'
#
loop_
_entity.id
_entity.type
_entity.pdbx_description
1 polymer ?
#
loop_
_entity_poly.entity_id
_entity_poly.type
_entity_poly.pdbx_seq_one_letter_code
_entity_poly.pdbx_strand_id
1 'polypeptide(L)'
;MLSEKQKDDIRLATRGYAWPGGYPVYMLMGDGGVLCSTCVSREIRLIVDATRPNGSADQQWSCVAVDVNWEDPHIWSAPRCKSHLTVQQKETLRPYIRRRDEVA
;
A
#
# COMPACT_ATOMS: atom_id res chain seq x y z
N MET A 1 -19.19 3.50 -8.08
CA MET A 1 -18.12 3.44 -9.10
C MET A 1 -16.90 4.16 -8.54
N LEU A 2 -15.68 3.80 -8.95
CA LEU A 2 -14.47 4.52 -8.55
C LEU A 2 -14.42 5.90 -9.20
N SER A 3 -13.88 6.90 -8.50
CA SER A 3 -13.57 8.21 -9.08
C SER A 3 -12.40 8.12 -10.07
N GLU A 4 -12.24 9.10 -10.95
CA GLU A 4 -11.10 9.12 -11.89
C GLU A 4 -9.75 9.15 -11.15
N LYS A 5 -9.65 9.95 -10.08
CA LYS A 5 -8.45 9.99 -9.25
C LYS A 5 -8.09 8.61 -8.70
N GLN A 6 -9.06 7.88 -8.14
CA GLN A 6 -8.82 6.53 -7.60
C GLN A 6 -8.36 5.55 -8.67
N LYS A 7 -8.90 5.65 -9.89
CA LYS A 7 -8.46 4.80 -11.01
C LYS A 7 -7.02 5.11 -11.38
N ASP A 8 -6.65 6.38 -11.45
CA ASP A 8 -5.30 6.81 -11.81
C ASP A 8 -4.28 6.43 -10.74
N ASP A 9 -4.61 6.62 -9.47
CA ASP A 9 -3.79 6.17 -8.34
C ASP A 9 -3.54 4.65 -8.44
N ILE A 10 -4.60 3.85 -8.58
CA ILE A 10 -4.49 2.39 -8.70
C ILE A 10 -3.66 1.99 -9.93
N ARG A 11 -3.83 2.67 -11.07
CA ARG A 11 -3.02 2.43 -12.28
C ARG A 11 -1.54 2.75 -12.05
N LEU A 12 -1.22 3.86 -11.39
CA LEU A 12 0.15 4.26 -11.09
C LEU A 12 0.83 3.27 -10.15
N ALA A 13 0.14 2.88 -9.07
CA ALA A 13 0.63 1.87 -8.14
C ALA A 13 0.82 0.49 -8.79
N THR A 14 -0.04 0.11 -9.74
CA THR A 14 0.11 -1.13 -10.52
C THR A 14 1.34 -1.08 -11.44
N ARG A 15 1.63 0.07 -12.07
CA ARG A 15 2.85 0.26 -12.87
C ARG A 15 4.11 0.19 -12.00
N GLY A 16 4.06 0.77 -10.80
CA GLY A 16 5.11 0.69 -9.80
C GLY A 16 6.27 1.65 -9.95
N TYR A 17 6.25 2.50 -10.98
CA TYR A 17 7.25 3.54 -11.18
C TYR A 17 6.61 4.83 -11.70
N ALA A 18 7.18 5.96 -11.29
CA ALA A 18 6.79 7.28 -11.76
C ALA A 18 7.71 7.76 -12.90
N TRP A 19 7.13 8.45 -13.88
CA TRP A 19 7.84 9.08 -15.00
C TRP A 19 7.75 10.61 -14.91
N PRO A 20 8.82 11.36 -15.22
CA PRO A 20 10.19 10.92 -15.56
C PRO A 20 11.02 10.52 -14.33
N GLY A 21 11.93 9.55 -14.49
CA GLY A 21 12.92 9.19 -13.47
C GLY A 21 12.87 7.74 -12.95
N GLY A 22 11.76 7.02 -13.12
CA GLY A 22 11.67 5.60 -12.75
C GLY A 22 11.61 5.33 -11.25
N TYR A 23 11.25 6.33 -10.45
CA TYR A 23 11.19 6.21 -9.00
C TYR A 23 10.10 5.21 -8.56
N PRO A 24 10.36 4.33 -7.58
CA PRO A 24 9.38 3.37 -7.08
C PRO A 24 8.13 4.07 -6.54
N VAL A 25 6.96 3.47 -6.78
CA VAL A 25 5.68 3.95 -6.25
C VAL A 25 5.17 2.99 -5.20
N TYR A 26 4.52 3.53 -4.17
CA TYR A 26 3.81 2.75 -3.16
C TYR A 26 2.35 3.18 -3.05
N MET A 27 1.51 2.26 -2.60
CA MET A 27 0.10 2.51 -2.28
C MET A 27 -0.09 2.52 -0.77
N LEU A 28 -0.77 3.54 -0.25
CA LEU A 28 -1.22 3.62 1.14
C LEU A 28 -2.61 2.99 1.28
N MET A 29 -2.73 2.09 2.24
CA MET A 29 -3.93 1.31 2.54
C MET A 29 -4.74 1.94 3.68
N GLY A 30 -6.01 1.53 3.82
CA GLY A 30 -6.91 2.01 4.87
C GLY A 30 -6.47 1.67 6.30
N ASP A 31 -5.68 0.62 6.48
CA ASP A 31 -5.07 0.25 7.77
C ASP A 31 -3.81 1.06 8.11
N GLY A 32 -3.37 1.96 7.23
CA GLY A 32 -2.11 2.70 7.34
C GLY A 32 -0.88 1.92 6.87
N GLY A 33 -1.07 0.69 6.38
CA GLY A 33 -0.03 -0.09 5.73
C GLY A 33 0.26 0.41 4.31
N VAL A 34 1.37 -0.05 3.75
CA VAL A 34 1.80 0.31 2.39
C VAL A 34 1.98 -0.92 1.52
N LEU A 35 1.71 -0.84 0.21
CA LEU A 35 1.91 -1.95 -0.71
C LEU A 35 2.84 -1.55 -1.85
N CYS A 36 3.75 -2.47 -2.21
CA CYS A 36 4.53 -2.38 -3.43
C CYS A 36 3.69 -2.78 -4.66
N SER A 37 4.15 -2.39 -5.85
CA SER A 37 3.45 -2.65 -7.11
C SER A 37 3.11 -4.12 -7.37
N THR A 38 4.01 -5.04 -6.98
CA THR A 38 3.77 -6.48 -7.10
C THR A 38 2.61 -6.93 -6.20
N CYS A 39 2.55 -6.44 -4.97
CA CYS A 39 1.46 -6.77 -4.05
C CYS A 39 0.14 -6.12 -4.50
N VAL A 40 0.18 -4.88 -4.98
CA VAL A 40 -0.98 -4.19 -5.57
C VAL A 40 -1.53 -4.99 -6.74
N SER A 41 -0.66 -5.43 -7.66
CA SER A 41 -1.07 -6.21 -8.84
C SER A 41 -1.69 -7.56 -8.46
N ARG A 42 -1.15 -8.24 -7.44
CA ARG A 42 -1.67 -9.53 -6.96
C ARG A 42 -3.04 -9.39 -6.30
N GLU A 43 -3.22 -8.37 -5.47
CA GLU A 43 -4.43 -8.18 -4.66
C GLU A 43 -5.41 -7.16 -5.27
N ILE A 44 -5.22 -6.79 -6.54
CA ILE A 44 -5.93 -5.68 -7.20
C ILE A 44 -7.45 -5.77 -7.11
N ARG A 45 -8.00 -7.00 -7.12
CA ARG A 45 -9.44 -7.24 -7.01
C ARG A 45 -9.98 -6.86 -5.63
N LEU A 46 -9.25 -7.19 -4.57
CA LEU A 46 -9.60 -6.84 -3.19
C LEU A 46 -9.50 -5.33 -2.99
N ILE A 47 -8.44 -4.72 -3.51
CA ILE A 47 -8.21 -3.28 -3.41
C ILE A 47 -9.34 -2.51 -4.12
N VAL A 48 -9.67 -2.89 -5.36
CA VAL A 48 -10.74 -2.26 -6.13
C VAL A 48 -12.10 -2.45 -5.46
N ASP A 49 -12.38 -3.64 -4.92
CA ASP A 49 -13.62 -3.91 -4.20
C ASP A 49 -13.72 -3.09 -2.90
N ALA A 50 -12.64 -2.96 -2.13
CA ALA A 50 -12.63 -2.19 -0.89
C ALA A 50 -12.65 -0.66 -1.13
N THR A 51 -12.13 -0.19 -2.27
CA THR A 51 -12.03 1.26 -2.57
C THR A 51 -13.33 1.84 -3.11
N ARG A 52 -14.21 1.02 -3.69
CA ARG A 52 -15.50 1.50 -4.22
C ARG A 52 -16.48 1.79 -3.07
N PRO A 53 -17.35 2.82 -3.19
CA PRO A 53 -18.29 3.20 -2.12
C PRO A 53 -19.21 2.09 -1.61
N ASN A 54 -19.58 1.13 -2.47
CA ASN A 54 -20.46 0.00 -2.15
C ASN A 54 -19.68 -1.32 -2.21
N GLY A 55 -18.45 -1.30 -1.72
CA GLY A 55 -17.57 -2.47 -1.64
C GLY A 55 -18.06 -3.52 -0.66
N SER A 56 -17.76 -4.78 -0.94
CA SER A 56 -18.01 -5.89 0.00
C SER A 56 -16.77 -6.29 0.80
N ALA A 57 -15.59 -5.93 0.30
CA ALA A 57 -14.31 -6.20 0.97
C ALA A 57 -14.10 -5.28 2.19
N ASP A 58 -13.24 -5.74 3.10
CA ASP A 58 -12.83 -4.97 4.27
C ASP A 58 -12.19 -3.64 3.83
N GLN A 59 -12.68 -2.52 4.40
CA GLN A 59 -12.24 -1.17 4.06
C GLN A 59 -10.76 -0.93 4.39
N GLN A 60 -10.13 -1.78 5.20
CA GLN A 60 -8.67 -1.79 5.40
C GLN A 60 -7.91 -2.02 4.08
N TRP A 61 -8.52 -2.69 3.10
CA TRP A 61 -7.95 -2.89 1.76
C TRP A 61 -8.16 -1.71 0.81
N SER A 62 -8.82 -0.63 1.24
CA SER A 62 -9.06 0.52 0.38
C SER A 62 -7.76 1.26 0.05
N CYS A 63 -7.66 1.73 -1.19
CA CYS A 63 -6.61 2.63 -1.64
C CYS A 63 -6.90 4.04 -1.14
N VAL A 64 -6.12 4.50 -0.16
CA VAL A 64 -6.24 5.84 0.43
C VAL A 64 -5.46 6.86 -0.40
N ALA A 65 -4.21 6.51 -0.75
CA ALA A 65 -3.33 7.36 -1.53
C ALA A 65 -2.27 6.54 -2.27
N VAL A 66 -1.65 7.15 -3.27
CA VAL A 66 -0.50 6.59 -4.00
C VAL A 66 0.54 7.69 -4.10
N ASP A 67 1.79 7.36 -3.78
CA ASP A 67 2.87 8.34 -3.78
C ASP A 67 4.20 7.73 -4.26
N VAL A 68 5.11 8.62 -4.64
CA VAL A 68 6.44 8.30 -5.15
C VAL A 68 7.41 8.20 -3.99
N ASN A 69 8.16 7.10 -3.95
CA ASN A 69 9.27 6.97 -3.04
C ASN A 69 10.50 7.73 -3.59
N TRP A 70 10.75 8.92 -3.06
CA TRP A 70 11.94 9.73 -3.34
C TRP A 70 13.15 9.24 -2.53
N GLU A 71 13.57 8.00 -2.79
CA GLU A 71 14.76 7.35 -2.19
C GLU A 71 14.70 7.11 -0.68
N ASP A 72 13.51 7.08 -0.07
CA ASP A 72 13.35 6.72 1.33
C ASP A 72 13.51 5.20 1.52
N PRO A 73 14.56 4.76 2.25
CA PRO A 73 14.79 3.34 2.48
C PRO A 73 13.85 2.76 3.55
N HIS A 74 13.00 3.54 4.22
CA HIS A 74 12.06 3.05 5.25
C HIS A 74 10.64 2.81 4.73
N ILE A 75 10.24 3.41 3.60
CA ILE A 75 8.84 3.39 3.13
C ILE A 75 8.35 2.00 2.68
N TRP A 76 9.21 1.08 2.24
CA TRP A 76 8.80 -0.21 1.67
C TRP A 76 8.36 -1.27 2.68
N SER A 77 8.42 -0.96 3.98
CA SER A 77 8.40 -1.96 5.05
C SER A 77 7.00 -2.22 5.62
N ALA A 78 6.06 -2.61 4.76
CA ALA A 78 4.78 -3.15 5.24
C ALA A 78 4.87 -4.64 5.60
N PRO A 79 4.17 -5.09 6.66
CA PRO A 79 4.25 -6.46 7.17
C PRO A 79 3.74 -7.55 6.20
N ARG A 80 3.06 -7.16 5.10
CA ARG A 80 2.44 -8.09 4.13
C ARG A 80 3.17 -8.16 2.78
N CYS A 81 4.27 -7.45 2.62
CA CYS A 81 5.15 -7.58 1.45
C CYS A 81 6.12 -8.76 1.65
N LYS A 82 5.85 -9.91 1.01
CA LYS A 82 6.74 -11.09 1.07
C LYS A 82 7.90 -11.05 0.07
N SER A 83 7.91 -10.10 -0.86
CA SER A 83 8.80 -10.15 -2.03
C SER A 83 10.17 -9.50 -1.82
N HIS A 84 10.36 -8.74 -0.76
CA HIS A 84 11.66 -8.27 -0.29
C HIS A 84 11.44 -7.73 1.12
N LEU A 85 12.17 -8.23 2.12
CA LEU A 85 12.45 -7.53 3.38
C LEU A 85 13.88 -7.92 3.77
N THR A 86 14.79 -6.95 3.79
CA THR A 86 16.13 -7.14 4.37
C THR A 86 15.96 -7.17 5.89
N VAL A 87 16.70 -8.07 6.51
CA VAL A 87 16.57 -8.50 7.92
C VAL A 87 16.65 -7.33 8.92
N GLN A 88 17.17 -6.16 8.53
CA GLN A 88 17.40 -5.02 9.42
C GLN A 88 16.17 -4.16 9.78
N GLN A 89 15.02 -4.33 9.12
CA GLN A 89 13.89 -3.38 9.25
C GLN A 89 12.78 -3.78 10.22
N LYS A 90 12.83 -5.00 10.77
CA LYS A 90 11.83 -5.47 11.76
C LYS A 90 11.94 -4.75 13.12
N GLU A 91 13.00 -4.01 13.35
CA GLU A 91 13.32 -3.40 14.65
C GLU A 91 12.91 -1.92 14.72
N THR A 92 13.02 -1.18 13.60
CA THR A 92 12.76 0.28 13.54
C THR A 92 11.28 0.65 13.50
N LEU A 93 10.40 -0.24 13.04
CA LEU A 93 8.95 0.02 12.94
C LEU A 93 8.11 -0.48 14.11
N ARG A 94 8.74 -1.11 15.11
CA ARG A 94 8.08 -1.48 16.38
C ARG A 94 7.28 -0.34 17.05
N PRO A 95 7.62 0.96 16.91
CA PRO A 95 6.81 2.03 17.48
C PRO A 95 5.56 2.40 16.66
N TYR A 96 5.54 2.14 15.35
CA TYR A 96 4.48 2.57 14.44
C TYR A 96 3.41 1.50 14.20
N ILE A 97 3.73 0.24 14.47
CA ILE A 97 2.76 -0.85 14.53
C ILE A 97 2.13 -0.82 15.93
N ARG A 98 1.12 0.04 16.13
CA ARG A 98 0.34 -0.01 17.37
C ARG A 98 -0.30 -1.39 17.50
N ARG A 99 -0.01 -2.02 18.65
CA ARG A 99 -0.57 -3.29 19.13
C ARG A 99 -2.09 -3.30 18.97
N ARG A 100 -2.62 -4.37 18.38
CA ARG A 100 -4.06 -4.67 18.40
C ARG A 100 -4.36 -5.85 19.34
N ASP A 101 -3.56 -6.00 20.40
CA ASP A 101 -3.69 -7.09 21.37
C ASP A 101 -4.15 -6.60 22.76
N GLU A 102 -4.56 -5.33 22.89
CA GLU A 102 -5.11 -4.78 24.13
C GLU A 102 -6.43 -4.05 23.86
N VAL A 103 -7.47 -4.82 23.56
CA VAL A 103 -8.85 -4.45 23.88
C VAL A 103 -9.55 -5.75 24.32
N ALA A 104 -10.10 -5.69 25.52
CA ALA A 104 -10.65 -6.75 26.35
C ALA A 104 -11.52 -7.80 25.64
#